data_AF-A0A7Z9WK94-F1
#
_entry.id   AF-A0A7Z9WK94-F1
#
_cell.length_a   1.000
_cell.length_b   1.000
_cell.length_c   1.000
_cell.angle_alpha   90.00
_cell.angle_beta   90.00
_cell.angle_gamma   90.00
#
_symmetry.space_group_name_H-M   'P 1'
#
loop_
_entity.id
_entity.type
_entity.pdbx_description
1 polymer ?
#
loop_
_entity_poly.entity_id
_entity_poly.type
_entity_poly.pdbx_seq_one_letter_code
_entity_poly.pdbx_strand_id
1 'polypeptide(L)'
;MISAYLGVFLLSIASLAFQVTLTRVFSVAQWYHFAFMAVSIALLGLGASGSFLSLLPRLVRRASPPLLAGLSALFALGVVAGYLTINYIPFDSYCIAWERVQLLYLALYYLSLTLPSFFSGLVLGILLAAQPELAGRLYSFNMAGSGLGCLAAVAALPLLGGAGTVMLSALLGALAAVAFSGGWKPRAGTSGFRPSALSALYLLMASALLFLAVHPPPFLEVRLSPYKGLSQALRYPGARIVFSRWNA
;
A
#
# COMPACT_ATOMS: atom_id res chain seq x y z
N MET A 1 -17.33 0.17 -16.96
CA MET A 1 -17.73 1.26 -16.05
C MET A 1 -17.67 0.77 -14.61
N ILE A 2 -18.55 -0.17 -14.23
CA ILE A 2 -18.62 -0.73 -12.86
C ILE A 2 -17.26 -1.30 -12.42
N SER A 3 -16.57 -2.02 -13.30
CA SER A 3 -15.21 -2.55 -13.09
C SER A 3 -14.19 -1.48 -12.70
N ALA A 4 -14.24 -0.31 -13.34
CA ALA A 4 -13.30 0.78 -13.04
C ALA A 4 -13.65 1.51 -11.74
N TYR A 5 -14.94 1.72 -11.46
CA TYR A 5 -15.35 2.29 -10.17
C TYR A 5 -15.01 1.38 -9.01
N LEU A 6 -15.22 0.07 -9.15
CA LEU A 6 -14.85 -0.92 -8.15
C LEU A 6 -13.33 -1.01 -7.99
N GLY A 7 -12.57 -0.97 -9.09
CA GLY A 7 -11.11 -0.93 -9.05
C GLY A 7 -10.58 0.31 -8.30
N VAL A 8 -11.11 1.50 -8.60
CA VAL A 8 -10.76 2.75 -7.89
C VAL A 8 -11.12 2.63 -6.41
N PHE A 9 -12.34 2.22 -6.11
CA PHE A 9 -12.81 2.07 -4.74
C PHE A 9 -11.92 1.14 -3.91
N LEU A 10 -11.58 -0.05 -4.42
CA LEU A 10 -10.70 -1.01 -3.75
C LEU A 10 -9.28 -0.45 -3.59
N LEU A 11 -8.74 0.19 -4.63
CA LEU A 11 -7.40 0.77 -4.58
C LEU A 11 -7.32 1.94 -3.58
N SER A 12 -8.37 2.74 -3.46
CA SER A 12 -8.46 3.82 -2.48
C SER A 12 -8.56 3.28 -1.05
N ILE A 13 -9.33 2.22 -0.81
CA ILE A 13 -9.34 1.51 0.50
C ILE A 13 -7.92 1.02 0.80
N ALA A 14 -7.29 0.34 -0.15
CA ALA A 14 -5.94 -0.21 0.01
C ALA A 14 -4.90 0.87 0.35
N SER A 15 -4.91 1.98 -0.39
CA SER A 15 -3.95 3.08 -0.25
C SER A 15 -4.06 3.75 1.12
N LEU A 16 -5.28 4.07 1.56
CA LEU A 16 -5.49 4.73 2.85
C LEU A 16 -5.30 3.76 4.01
N ALA A 17 -5.75 2.51 3.88
CA ALA A 17 -5.53 1.50 4.91
C ALA A 17 -4.02 1.27 5.13
N PHE A 18 -3.24 1.20 4.05
CA PHE A 18 -1.78 1.11 4.13
C PHE A 18 -1.18 2.33 4.82
N GLN A 19 -1.57 3.54 4.43
CA GLN A 19 -1.04 4.77 5.01
C GLN A 19 -1.30 4.87 6.52
N VAL A 20 -2.54 4.58 6.96
CA VAL A 20 -2.89 4.58 8.39
C VAL A 20 -2.11 3.51 9.15
N THR A 21 -2.04 2.30 8.61
CA THR A 21 -1.29 1.19 9.21
C THR A 21 0.20 1.53 9.34
N LEU A 22 0.76 2.18 8.33
CA LEU A 22 2.16 2.59 8.29
C LEU A 22 2.50 3.58 9.41
N THR A 23 1.60 4.51 9.76
CA THR A 23 1.82 5.42 10.89
C THR A 23 1.97 4.66 12.22
N ARG A 24 1.21 3.58 12.40
CA ARG A 24 1.26 2.73 13.59
C ARG A 24 2.48 1.82 13.60
N VAL A 25 2.80 1.21 12.46
CA VAL A 25 4.02 0.40 12.30
C VAL A 25 5.26 1.25 12.62
N PHE A 26 5.36 2.48 12.11
CA PHE A 26 6.49 3.37 12.42
C PHE A 26 6.54 3.81 13.88
N SER A 27 5.39 4.09 14.49
CA SER A 27 5.32 4.44 15.91
C SER A 27 5.81 3.30 16.82
N VAL A 28 5.46 2.06 16.46
CA VAL A 28 5.84 0.86 17.21
C VAL A 28 7.31 0.50 16.97
N ALA A 29 7.75 0.39 15.72
CA ALA A 29 9.08 -0.09 15.35
C ALA A 29 10.19 0.91 15.66
N GLN A 30 9.98 2.21 15.38
CA GLN A 30 10.95 3.28 15.61
C GLN A 30 10.46 4.19 16.75
N TRP A 31 9.91 5.36 16.41
CA TRP A 31 9.42 6.37 17.34
C TRP A 31 8.31 7.17 16.65
N TYR A 32 7.44 7.82 17.43
CA TYR A 32 6.26 8.52 16.91
C TYR A 32 6.58 9.64 15.90
N HIS A 33 7.79 10.21 15.93
CA HIS A 33 8.22 11.22 14.96
C HIS A 33 8.21 10.69 13.51
N PHE A 34 8.46 9.39 13.31
CA PHE A 34 8.41 8.76 11.99
C PHE A 34 6.98 8.46 11.51
N ALA A 35 5.97 8.60 12.37
CA ALA A 35 4.59 8.51 11.91
C ALA A 35 4.24 9.65 10.94
N PHE A 36 4.77 10.87 11.18
CA PHE A 36 4.59 12.00 10.27
C PHE A 36 5.25 11.78 8.90
N MET A 37 6.32 10.99 8.85
CA MET A 37 6.98 10.60 7.61
C MET A 37 6.03 9.86 6.65
N ALA A 38 5.15 9.01 7.18
CA ALA A 38 4.18 8.26 6.37
C ALA A 38 3.26 9.18 5.56
N VAL A 39 2.83 10.31 6.15
CA VAL A 39 2.00 11.29 5.47
C VAL A 39 2.78 12.00 4.37
N SER A 40 4.02 12.44 4.67
CA SER A 40 4.89 13.09 3.68
C SER A 40 5.21 12.18 2.49
N ILE A 41 5.45 10.88 2.74
CA ILE A 41 5.69 9.89 1.69
C ILE A 41 4.45 9.69 0.80
N ALA A 42 3.25 9.65 1.41
CA ALA A 42 2.02 9.54 0.64
C ALA A 42 1.81 10.75 -0.28
N LEU A 43 2.01 11.97 0.25
CA LEU A 43 1.95 13.20 -0.53
C LEU A 43 3.02 13.25 -1.62
N LEU A 44 4.24 12.82 -1.32
CA LEU A 44 5.34 12.74 -2.28
C LEU A 44 5.00 11.78 -3.43
N GLY A 45 4.44 10.60 -3.13
CA GLY A 45 4.07 9.62 -4.15
C GLY A 45 2.95 10.11 -5.05
N LEU A 46 1.89 10.67 -4.45
CA LEU A 46 0.79 11.27 -5.21
C LEU A 46 1.27 12.45 -6.06
N GLY A 47 2.09 13.36 -5.50
CA GLY A 47 2.66 14.49 -6.23
C GLY A 47 3.56 14.05 -7.39
N ALA A 48 4.48 13.12 -7.13
CA ALA A 48 5.37 12.54 -8.15
C ALA A 48 4.59 11.86 -9.28
N SER A 49 3.47 11.19 -8.97
CA SER A 49 2.61 10.58 -9.97
C SER A 49 1.98 11.61 -10.92
N GLY A 50 1.54 12.76 -10.39
CA GLY A 50 0.98 13.86 -11.18
C GLY A 50 2.02 14.54 -12.07
N SER A 51 3.22 14.78 -11.53
CA SER A 51 4.36 15.31 -12.32
C SER A 51 4.77 14.32 -13.42
N PHE A 52 4.87 13.03 -13.11
CA PHE A 52 5.20 11.99 -14.08
C PHE A 52 4.16 11.90 -15.20
N LEU A 53 2.87 11.96 -14.86
CA LEU A 53 1.79 11.92 -15.84
C LEU A 53 1.79 13.14 -16.77
N SER A 54 2.14 14.32 -16.24
CA SER A 54 2.29 15.56 -17.03
C SER A 54 3.43 15.46 -18.05
N LEU A 55 4.54 14.80 -17.70
CA LEU A 55 5.67 14.58 -18.59
C LEU A 55 5.42 13.47 -19.62
N LEU A 56 4.52 12.53 -19.32
CA LEU A 56 4.28 11.34 -20.13
C LEU A 56 2.79 11.20 -20.55
N PRO A 57 2.24 12.14 -21.34
CA PRO A 57 0.83 12.14 -21.76
C PRO A 57 0.44 10.91 -22.61
N ARG A 58 1.43 10.16 -23.10
CA ARG A 58 1.23 8.86 -23.77
C ARG A 58 0.53 7.85 -22.86
N LEU A 59 0.72 7.88 -21.54
CA LEU A 59 0.02 6.98 -20.61
C LEU A 59 -1.50 7.24 -20.60
N VAL A 60 -1.90 8.51 -20.63
CA VAL A 60 -3.33 8.88 -20.71
C VAL A 60 -3.93 8.40 -22.03
N ARG A 61 -3.22 8.60 -23.15
CA ARG A 61 -3.68 8.12 -24.48
C ARG A 61 -3.76 6.60 -24.57
N ARG A 62 -2.92 5.89 -23.83
CA ARG A 62 -2.89 4.42 -23.74
C ARG A 62 -3.70 3.89 -22.54
N ALA A 63 -4.55 4.72 -21.93
CA ALA A 63 -5.42 4.31 -20.84
C ALA A 63 -6.21 3.08 -21.27
N SER A 64 -5.88 1.96 -20.65
CA SER A 64 -6.43 0.65 -21.01
C SER A 64 -6.58 -0.18 -19.75
N PRO A 65 -7.61 -1.04 -19.69
CA PRO A 65 -7.80 -1.98 -18.58
C PRO A 65 -6.53 -2.73 -18.13
N PRO A 66 -5.70 -3.32 -19.02
CA PRO A 66 -4.47 -4.01 -18.61
C PRO A 66 -3.42 -3.08 -18.01
N LEU A 67 -3.32 -1.82 -18.47
CA LEU A 67 -2.40 -0.84 -17.88
C LEU A 67 -2.80 -0.51 -16.43
N LEU A 68 -4.09 -0.25 -16.18
CA LEU A 68 -4.60 0.05 -14.84
C LEU A 68 -4.48 -1.16 -13.90
N ALA A 69 -4.76 -2.37 -14.42
CA ALA A 69 -4.56 -3.61 -13.69
C ALA A 69 -3.08 -3.82 -13.32
N GLY A 70 -2.17 -3.60 -14.27
CA GLY A 70 -0.73 -3.69 -14.04
C GLY A 70 -0.24 -2.69 -13.00
N LEU A 71 -0.69 -1.43 -13.05
CA LEU A 71 -0.35 -0.42 -12.04
C LEU A 71 -0.90 -0.77 -10.65
N SER A 72 -2.10 -1.35 -10.57
CA SER A 72 -2.69 -1.82 -9.30
C SER A 72 -1.95 -3.04 -8.73
N ALA A 73 -1.45 -3.92 -9.60
CA ALA A 73 -0.57 -5.01 -9.19
C ALA A 73 0.79 -4.49 -8.70
N LEU A 74 1.37 -3.49 -9.38
CA LEU A 74 2.59 -2.82 -8.93
C LEU A 74 2.39 -2.08 -7.60
N PHE A 75 1.20 -1.52 -7.34
CA PHE A 75 0.84 -1.02 -6.02
C PHE A 75 0.95 -2.12 -4.96
N ALA A 76 0.33 -3.29 -5.20
CA ALA A 76 0.34 -4.40 -4.24
C ALA A 76 1.76 -4.90 -3.97
N LEU A 77 2.57 -5.05 -5.02
CA LEU A 77 3.99 -5.41 -4.90
C LEU A 77 4.79 -4.32 -4.19
N GLY A 78 4.50 -3.05 -4.44
CA GLY A 78 5.12 -1.92 -3.76
C GLY A 78 4.82 -1.91 -2.26
N VAL A 79 3.59 -2.28 -1.85
CA VAL A 79 3.22 -2.37 -0.43
C VAL A 79 4.04 -3.45 0.26
N VAL A 80 4.13 -4.63 -0.36
CA VAL A 80 4.95 -5.74 0.17
C VAL A 80 6.42 -5.32 0.22
N ALA A 81 6.98 -4.81 -0.88
CA ALA A 81 8.36 -4.36 -0.94
C ALA A 81 8.67 -3.28 0.10
N GLY A 82 7.78 -2.30 0.27
CA GLY A 82 7.88 -1.26 1.29
C GLY A 82 7.91 -1.84 2.71
N TYR A 83 7.05 -2.80 3.00
CA TYR A 83 7.03 -3.48 4.29
C TYR A 83 8.30 -4.31 4.55
N LEU A 84 8.78 -5.06 3.55
CA LEU A 84 10.03 -5.82 3.66
C LEU A 84 11.24 -4.88 3.85
N THR A 85 11.24 -3.74 3.16
CA THR A 85 12.25 -2.68 3.33
C THR A 85 12.31 -2.24 4.79
N ILE A 86 11.16 -1.97 5.41
CA ILE A 86 11.08 -1.55 6.83
C ILE A 86 11.61 -2.63 7.78
N ASN A 87 11.38 -3.90 7.48
CA ASN A 87 11.74 -5.01 8.38
C ASN A 87 13.20 -5.46 8.26
N TYR A 88 13.78 -5.42 7.06
CA TYR A 88 15.10 -6.00 6.80
C TYR A 88 16.23 -5.00 6.78
N ILE A 89 15.97 -3.73 6.45
CA ILE A 89 17.00 -2.72 6.46
C ILE A 89 17.17 -2.22 7.91
N PRO A 90 18.38 -2.32 8.50
CA PRO A 90 18.62 -1.91 9.88
C PRO A 90 18.79 -0.39 9.97
N PHE A 91 17.70 0.34 9.74
CA PHE A 91 17.69 1.78 9.90
C PHE A 91 17.62 2.16 11.37
N ASP A 92 18.62 2.91 11.84
CA ASP A 92 18.66 3.47 13.18
C ASP A 92 18.78 4.99 13.14
N SER A 93 17.80 5.66 13.75
CA SER A 93 17.72 7.11 13.75
C SER A 93 18.79 7.77 14.62
N TYR A 94 19.26 7.10 15.68
CA TYR A 94 20.31 7.64 16.55
C TYR A 94 21.68 7.60 15.90
N CYS A 95 21.91 6.62 15.02
CA CYS A 95 23.19 6.47 14.32
C CYS A 95 23.34 7.41 13.12
N ILE A 96 22.29 8.15 12.68
CA ILE A 96 22.35 9.01 11.49
C ILE A 96 23.48 10.05 11.57
N ALA A 97 23.72 10.63 12.75
CA ALA A 97 24.76 11.63 12.95
C ALA A 97 26.19 11.05 12.84
N TRP A 98 26.33 9.73 13.04
CA TRP A 98 27.62 9.04 13.13
C TRP A 98 27.92 8.19 11.89
N GLU A 99 26.89 7.61 11.27
CA GLU A 99 26.99 6.68 10.15
C GLU A 99 26.28 7.21 8.89
N ARG A 100 27.05 7.60 7.88
CA ARG A 100 26.49 8.09 6.60
C ARG A 100 25.65 7.04 5.86
N VAL A 101 25.87 5.75 6.13
CA VAL A 101 25.08 4.64 5.55
C VAL A 101 23.61 4.75 5.95
N GLN A 102 23.29 5.31 7.12
CA GLN A 102 21.91 5.51 7.58
C GLN A 102 21.14 6.50 6.69
N LEU A 103 21.82 7.46 6.04
CA LEU A 103 21.19 8.34 5.05
C LEU A 103 20.77 7.56 3.79
N LEU A 104 21.57 6.57 3.37
CA LEU A 104 21.20 5.69 2.27
C LEU A 104 20.00 4.81 2.65
N TYR A 105 19.98 4.27 3.87
CA TYR A 105 18.82 3.52 4.38
C TYR A 105 17.56 4.37 4.44
N LEU A 106 17.67 5.62 4.91
CA LEU A 106 16.56 6.56 4.90
C LEU A 106 16.05 6.83 3.48
N ALA A 107 16.95 7.07 2.53
CA ALA A 107 16.59 7.27 1.13
C ALA A 107 15.86 6.04 0.55
N LEU A 108 16.33 4.82 0.88
CA LEU A 108 15.66 3.58 0.46
C LEU A 108 14.27 3.44 1.10
N TYR A 109 14.08 3.83 2.36
CA TYR A 109 12.76 3.86 3.00
C TYR A 109 11.81 4.79 2.26
N TYR A 110 12.24 6.03 2.04
CA TYR A 110 11.44 7.01 1.32
C TYR A 110 11.09 6.51 -0.08
N LEU A 111 12.06 6.03 -0.85
CA LEU A 111 11.82 5.58 -2.22
C LEU A 111 10.86 4.39 -2.25
N SER A 112 11.12 3.35 -1.44
CA SER A 112 10.32 2.12 -1.42
C SER A 112 8.88 2.38 -0.99
N LEU A 113 8.68 3.21 0.02
CA LEU A 113 7.35 3.51 0.56
C LEU A 113 6.58 4.56 -0.25
N THR A 114 7.27 5.32 -1.10
CA THR A 114 6.64 6.23 -2.07
C THR A 114 5.97 5.46 -3.20
N LEU A 115 6.51 4.28 -3.57
CA LEU A 115 6.04 3.49 -4.72
C LEU A 115 4.54 3.15 -4.67
N PRO A 116 3.97 2.63 -3.57
CA PRO A 116 2.52 2.39 -3.49
C PRO A 116 1.71 3.64 -3.81
N SER A 117 1.96 4.74 -3.11
CA SER A 117 1.22 5.99 -3.30
C SER A 117 1.42 6.56 -4.70
N PHE A 118 2.58 6.37 -5.30
CA PHE A 118 2.86 6.72 -6.69
C PHE A 118 1.99 5.93 -7.68
N PHE A 119 1.93 4.59 -7.56
CA PHE A 119 1.11 3.76 -8.46
C PHE A 119 -0.39 4.00 -8.27
N SER A 120 -0.84 4.17 -7.03
CA SER A 120 -2.23 4.55 -6.71
C SER A 120 -2.60 5.88 -7.36
N GLY A 121 -1.73 6.89 -7.21
CA GLY A 121 -1.89 8.21 -7.83
C GLY A 121 -1.89 8.16 -9.37
N LEU A 122 -1.05 7.32 -9.97
CA LEU A 122 -1.05 7.14 -11.44
C LEU A 122 -2.36 6.55 -11.95
N VAL A 123 -2.92 5.53 -11.28
CA VAL A 123 -4.21 4.93 -11.68
C VAL A 123 -5.32 5.98 -11.65
N LEU A 124 -5.41 6.73 -10.54
CA LEU A 124 -6.43 7.77 -10.38
C LEU A 124 -6.21 8.91 -11.39
N GLY A 125 -4.97 9.38 -11.55
CA GLY A 125 -4.60 10.45 -12.48
C GLY A 125 -4.88 10.09 -13.94
N ILE A 126 -4.54 8.87 -14.38
CA ILE A 126 -4.83 8.38 -15.74
C ILE A 126 -6.34 8.35 -15.97
N LEU A 127 -7.14 7.85 -15.01
CA LEU A 127 -8.59 7.78 -15.16
C LEU A 127 -9.25 9.15 -15.21
N LEU A 128 -8.85 10.07 -14.33
CA LEU A 128 -9.37 11.44 -14.32
C LEU A 128 -8.98 12.21 -15.59
N ALA A 129 -7.74 12.05 -16.07
CA ALA A 129 -7.27 12.71 -17.29
C ALA A 129 -7.88 12.11 -18.56
N ALA A 130 -8.13 10.80 -18.60
CA ALA A 130 -8.72 10.14 -19.76
C ALA A 130 -10.23 10.39 -19.87
N GLN A 131 -10.93 10.64 -18.76
CA GLN A 131 -12.40 10.76 -18.71
C GLN A 131 -12.87 11.86 -17.76
N PRO A 132 -12.63 13.14 -18.11
CA PRO A 132 -13.03 14.26 -17.29
C PRO A 132 -14.55 14.33 -17.04
N GLU A 133 -15.38 13.85 -17.97
CA GLU A 133 -16.84 13.79 -17.85
C GLU A 133 -17.33 12.94 -16.66
N LEU A 134 -16.53 11.95 -16.24
CA LEU A 134 -16.87 11.01 -15.17
C LEU A 134 -16.15 11.34 -13.85
N ALA A 135 -15.43 12.46 -13.78
CA ALA A 135 -14.59 12.83 -12.66
C ALA A 135 -15.37 12.85 -11.33
N GLY A 136 -16.59 13.41 -11.32
CA GLY A 136 -17.41 13.45 -10.10
C GLY A 136 -17.72 12.06 -9.52
N ARG A 137 -18.04 11.08 -10.39
CA ARG A 137 -18.29 9.69 -9.95
C ARG A 137 -17.00 9.01 -9.51
N LEU A 138 -15.93 9.11 -10.29
CA LEU A 138 -14.62 8.54 -9.92
C LEU A 138 -14.15 9.08 -8.57
N TYR A 139 -14.29 10.39 -8.35
CA TYR A 139 -13.94 11.03 -7.09
C TYR A 139 -14.82 10.57 -5.93
N SER A 140 -16.12 10.38 -6.15
CA SER A 140 -17.03 9.86 -5.11
C SER A 140 -16.64 8.46 -4.64
N PHE A 141 -16.32 7.55 -5.57
CA PHE A 141 -15.82 6.20 -5.22
C PHE A 141 -14.45 6.25 -4.55
N ASN A 142 -13.56 7.14 -4.99
CA ASN A 142 -12.26 7.33 -4.36
C ASN A 142 -12.38 7.85 -2.91
N MET A 143 -13.26 8.82 -2.66
CA MET A 143 -13.51 9.37 -1.31
C MET A 143 -14.20 8.35 -0.40
N ALA A 144 -15.22 7.65 -0.89
CA ALA A 144 -15.90 6.59 -0.14
C ALA A 144 -14.94 5.44 0.21
N GLY A 145 -14.11 5.02 -0.75
CA GLY A 145 -13.08 4.01 -0.53
C GLY A 145 -12.02 4.47 0.47
N SER A 146 -11.56 5.72 0.37
CA SER A 146 -10.60 6.30 1.33
C SER A 146 -11.15 6.31 2.77
N GLY A 147 -12.41 6.72 2.95
CA GLY A 147 -13.07 6.71 4.25
C GLY A 147 -13.21 5.29 4.83
N LEU A 148 -13.60 4.32 4.01
CA LEU A 148 -13.64 2.91 4.40
C LEU A 148 -12.24 2.34 4.68
N GLY A 149 -11.21 2.79 3.97
CA GLY A 149 -9.82 2.42 4.22
C GLY A 149 -9.34 2.81 5.61
N CYS A 150 -9.70 4.01 6.08
CA CYS A 150 -9.41 4.45 7.44
C CYS A 150 -10.07 3.56 8.49
N LEU A 151 -11.36 3.25 8.32
CA LEU A 151 -12.09 2.34 9.23
C LEU A 151 -11.54 0.92 9.17
N ALA A 152 -11.21 0.43 7.98
CA ALA A 152 -10.64 -0.88 7.78
C ALA A 152 -9.28 -1.03 8.48
N ALA A 153 -8.40 -0.02 8.43
CA ALA A 153 -7.13 -0.06 9.15
C ALA A 153 -7.32 -0.15 10.66
N VAL A 154 -8.21 0.68 11.22
CA VAL A 154 -8.54 0.67 12.65
C VAL A 154 -9.09 -0.68 13.11
N ALA A 155 -9.96 -1.30 12.31
CA ALA A 155 -10.53 -2.61 12.63
C ALA A 155 -9.54 -3.76 12.41
N ALA A 156 -8.71 -3.70 11.37
CA ALA A 156 -7.80 -4.77 10.99
C ALA A 156 -6.57 -4.86 11.89
N LEU A 157 -6.02 -3.74 12.36
CA LEU A 157 -4.84 -3.70 13.24
C LEU A 157 -4.95 -4.62 14.48
N PRO A 158 -6.03 -4.58 15.28
CA PRO A 158 -6.16 -5.45 16.45
C PRO A 158 -6.49 -6.92 16.12
N LEU A 159 -6.93 -7.21 14.89
CA LEU A 159 -7.34 -8.55 14.45
C LEU A 159 -6.20 -9.30 13.72
N LEU A 160 -5.50 -8.60 12.83
CA LEU A 160 -4.49 -9.15 11.93
C LEU A 160 -3.06 -8.71 12.30
N GLY A 161 -2.92 -7.77 13.24
CA GLY A 161 -1.64 -7.15 13.60
C GLY A 161 -1.10 -6.22 12.52
N GLY A 162 0.11 -5.70 12.74
CA GLY A 162 0.77 -4.80 11.79
C GLY A 162 1.03 -5.46 10.43
N ALA A 163 1.68 -6.62 10.43
CA ALA A 163 2.00 -7.36 9.22
C ALA A 163 0.76 -7.75 8.41
N GLY A 164 -0.23 -8.36 9.08
CA GLY A 164 -1.45 -8.84 8.42
C GLY A 164 -2.29 -7.70 7.84
N THR A 165 -2.33 -6.53 8.51
CA THR A 165 -3.04 -5.35 7.97
C THR A 165 -2.33 -4.75 6.76
N VAL A 166 -1.00 -4.78 6.72
CA VAL A 166 -0.25 -4.37 5.52
C VAL A 166 -0.51 -5.34 4.36
N MET A 167 -0.50 -6.66 4.63
CA MET A 167 -0.83 -7.67 3.61
C MET A 167 -2.29 -7.56 3.13
N LEU A 168 -3.23 -7.20 4.01
CA LEU A 168 -4.62 -6.88 3.65
C LEU A 168 -4.69 -5.71 2.66
N SER A 169 -3.87 -4.67 2.88
CA SER A 169 -3.79 -3.53 1.96
C SER A 169 -3.24 -3.96 0.59
N ALA A 170 -2.20 -4.79 0.56
CA ALA A 170 -1.69 -5.37 -0.69
C ALA A 170 -2.73 -6.24 -1.39
N LEU A 171 -3.48 -7.06 -0.64
CA LEU A 171 -4.57 -7.91 -1.13
C LEU A 171 -5.63 -7.06 -1.84
N LEU A 172 -6.08 -5.96 -1.23
CA LEU A 172 -7.07 -5.06 -1.81
C LEU A 172 -6.56 -4.42 -3.11
N GLY A 173 -5.27 -4.07 -3.19
CA GLY A 173 -4.62 -3.63 -4.43
C GLY A 173 -4.59 -4.72 -5.51
N ALA A 174 -4.34 -5.98 -5.14
CA ALA A 174 -4.41 -7.12 -6.05
C ALA A 174 -5.84 -7.37 -6.57
N LEU A 175 -6.85 -7.24 -5.68
CA LEU A 175 -8.26 -7.34 -6.06
C LEU A 175 -8.68 -6.17 -6.97
N ALA A 176 -8.14 -4.96 -6.75
CA ALA A 176 -8.32 -3.86 -7.68
C ALA A 176 -7.74 -4.19 -9.07
N ALA A 177 -6.58 -4.86 -9.15
CA ALA A 177 -6.02 -5.33 -10.42
C ALA A 177 -6.95 -6.31 -11.14
N VAL A 178 -7.56 -7.26 -10.40
CA VAL A 178 -8.58 -8.17 -10.94
C VAL A 178 -9.80 -7.39 -11.44
N ALA A 179 -10.29 -6.42 -10.67
CA ALA A 179 -11.42 -5.59 -11.05
C ALA A 179 -11.18 -4.80 -12.34
N PHE A 180 -10.00 -4.19 -12.49
CA PHE A 180 -9.61 -3.49 -13.72
C PHE A 180 -9.43 -4.46 -14.90
N SER A 181 -8.98 -5.71 -14.66
CA SER A 181 -8.84 -6.73 -15.71
C SER A 181 -10.18 -7.19 -16.30
N GLY A 182 -11.28 -7.04 -15.56
CA GLY A 182 -12.65 -7.35 -16.01
C GLY A 182 -13.14 -6.51 -17.19
N GLY A 183 -12.34 -5.52 -17.61
CA GLY A 183 -12.55 -4.76 -18.82
C GLY A 183 -13.52 -3.61 -18.63
N TRP A 184 -13.23 -2.50 -19.29
CA TRP A 184 -14.19 -1.45 -19.56
C TRP A 184 -13.98 -0.99 -20.99
N LYS A 185 -14.99 -1.21 -21.84
CA LYS A 185 -15.04 -0.64 -23.19
C LYS A 185 -15.80 0.70 -23.17
N PRO A 186 -15.30 1.76 -23.82
CA PRO A 186 -16.01 3.04 -23.97
C PRO A 186 -17.23 2.99 -24.90
N ARG A 187 -17.49 1.87 -25.61
CA ARG A 187 -18.59 1.76 -26.56
C ARG A 187 -19.30 0.40 -26.45
N ALA A 188 -20.62 0.48 -26.50
CA ALA A 188 -21.61 -0.58 -26.34
C ALA A 188 -21.20 -1.89 -27.01
N GLY A 189 -21.01 -2.92 -26.18
CA GLY A 189 -20.74 -4.29 -26.58
C GLY A 189 -20.68 -5.11 -25.31
N THR A 190 -21.64 -6.02 -25.17
CA THR A 190 -21.96 -6.80 -23.97
C THR A 190 -20.71 -7.29 -23.22
N SER A 191 -20.61 -6.92 -21.94
CA SER A 191 -19.49 -7.20 -21.06
C SER A 191 -19.53 -8.64 -20.57
N GLY A 192 -18.90 -9.55 -21.30
CA GLY A 192 -18.45 -10.81 -20.72
C GLY A 192 -17.13 -10.57 -19.99
N PHE A 193 -17.04 -10.98 -18.73
CA PHE A 193 -15.77 -11.15 -18.03
C PHE A 193 -14.98 -12.20 -18.82
N ARG A 194 -14.08 -11.75 -19.70
CA ARG A 194 -13.16 -12.65 -20.41
C ARG A 194 -11.90 -12.73 -19.57
N PRO A 195 -11.71 -13.79 -18.74
CA PRO A 195 -10.50 -13.92 -17.96
C PRO A 195 -9.32 -13.99 -18.93
N SER A 196 -8.52 -12.93 -18.95
CA SER A 196 -7.21 -12.98 -19.57
C SER A 196 -6.29 -13.81 -18.69
N ALA A 197 -5.24 -14.43 -19.25
CA ALA A 197 -4.25 -15.17 -18.46
C ALA A 197 -3.66 -14.34 -17.29
N LEU A 198 -3.62 -13.01 -17.45
CA LEU A 198 -3.19 -12.06 -16.41
C LEU A 198 -4.16 -11.98 -15.22
N SER A 199 -5.47 -12.15 -15.45
CA SER A 199 -6.47 -12.15 -14.36
C SER A 199 -6.28 -13.34 -13.41
N ALA A 200 -5.89 -14.51 -13.94
CA ALA A 200 -5.56 -15.68 -13.13
C ALA A 200 -4.29 -15.42 -12.29
N LEU A 201 -3.28 -14.74 -12.85
CA LEU A 201 -2.08 -14.34 -12.11
C LEU A 201 -2.41 -13.36 -10.98
N TYR A 202 -3.29 -12.38 -11.20
CA TYR A 202 -3.70 -11.44 -10.15
C TYR A 202 -4.53 -12.12 -9.06
N LEU A 203 -5.37 -13.12 -9.42
CA LEU A 203 -6.10 -13.93 -8.46
C LEU A 203 -5.17 -14.82 -7.63
N LEU A 204 -4.15 -15.41 -8.24
CA LEU A 204 -3.11 -16.16 -7.53
C LEU A 204 -2.36 -15.25 -6.56
N MET A 205 -1.95 -14.05 -7.01
CA MET A 205 -1.34 -13.04 -6.14
C MET A 205 -2.25 -12.66 -4.98
N ALA A 206 -3.54 -12.41 -5.24
CA ALA A 206 -4.51 -12.14 -4.19
C ALA A 206 -4.64 -13.31 -3.20
N SER A 207 -4.70 -14.55 -3.68
CA SER A 207 -4.78 -15.73 -2.81
C SER A 207 -3.55 -15.90 -1.92
N ALA A 208 -2.35 -15.64 -2.45
CA ALA A 208 -1.11 -15.67 -1.69
C ALA A 208 -1.06 -14.57 -0.63
N LEU A 209 -1.50 -13.35 -0.97
CA LEU A 209 -1.58 -12.23 -0.03
C LEU A 209 -2.63 -12.45 1.06
N LEU A 210 -3.75 -13.08 0.73
CA LEU A 210 -4.75 -13.49 1.72
C LEU A 210 -4.17 -14.51 2.71
N PHE A 211 -3.46 -15.52 2.21
CA PHE A 211 -2.79 -16.50 3.06
C PHE A 211 -1.78 -15.83 4.00
N LEU A 212 -0.95 -14.91 3.48
CA LEU A 212 0.02 -14.15 4.28
C LEU A 212 -0.64 -13.17 5.27
N ALA A 213 -1.82 -12.66 4.96
CA ALA A 213 -2.56 -11.76 5.86
C ALA A 213 -3.14 -12.51 7.07
N VAL A 214 -3.62 -13.74 6.87
CA VAL A 214 -4.21 -14.58 7.94
C VAL A 214 -3.14 -15.31 8.73
N HIS A 215 -2.09 -15.79 8.05
CA HIS A 215 -0.98 -16.50 8.66
C HIS A 215 0.33 -15.77 8.36
N PRO A 216 0.58 -14.62 9.02
CA PRO A 216 1.84 -13.91 8.84
C PRO A 216 2.99 -14.80 9.37
N PRO A 217 3.93 -15.23 8.51
CA PRO A 217 5.07 -16.00 8.96
C PRO A 217 5.99 -15.17 9.88
N PRO A 218 6.82 -15.81 10.72
CA PRO A 218 7.65 -15.14 11.73
C PRO A 218 8.58 -14.06 11.16
N PHE A 219 8.99 -14.19 9.91
CA PHE A 219 9.85 -13.22 9.24
C PHE A 219 9.15 -11.90 8.88
N LEU A 220 7.81 -11.86 8.91
CA LEU A 220 7.02 -10.64 8.76
C LEU A 220 6.71 -9.96 10.10
N GLU A 221 7.09 -10.54 11.23
CA GLU A 221 6.92 -9.88 12.53
C GLU A 221 7.73 -8.58 12.58
N VAL A 222 7.09 -7.53 13.08
CA VAL A 222 7.68 -6.19 13.13
C VAL A 222 8.89 -6.21 14.06
N ARG A 223 10.08 -5.97 13.50
CA ARG A 223 11.32 -5.82 14.28
C ARG A 223 11.33 -4.49 15.01
N LEU A 224 11.42 -4.56 16.35
CA LEU A 224 11.54 -3.38 17.21
C LEU A 224 12.97 -2.84 17.18
N SER A 225 13.11 -1.51 17.22
CA SER A 225 14.42 -0.88 17.41
C SER A 225 15.11 -1.41 18.69
N PRO A 226 16.44 -1.67 18.66
CA PRO A 226 17.20 -2.11 19.83
C PRO A 226 17.17 -1.13 20.99
N TYR A 227 16.91 0.15 20.71
CA TYR A 227 16.92 1.24 21.69
C TYR A 227 15.56 1.49 22.34
N LYS A 228 14.51 0.76 21.95
CA LYS A 228 13.21 0.83 22.63
C LYS A 228 13.30 0.23 24.04
N GLY A 229 12.60 0.85 24.99
CA GLY A 229 12.55 0.39 26.37
C GLY A 229 12.13 -1.08 26.52
N LEU A 230 11.22 -1.57 25.67
CA LEU A 230 10.82 -2.99 25.66
C LEU A 230 11.97 -3.91 25.22
N SER A 231 12.68 -3.55 24.15
CA SER A 231 13.86 -4.30 23.66
C SER A 231 14.97 -4.34 24.71
N GLN A 232 15.15 -3.26 25.48
CA GLN A 232 16.10 -3.21 26.59
C GLN A 232 15.64 -4.03 27.80
N ALA A 233 14.37 -3.95 28.17
CA ALA A 233 13.80 -4.71 29.28
C ALA A 233 13.88 -6.23 29.06
N LEU A 234 13.73 -6.69 27.81
CA LEU A 234 13.87 -8.11 27.44
C LEU A 234 15.31 -8.64 27.51
N ARG A 235 16.33 -7.78 27.68
CA ARG A 235 17.72 -8.22 27.90
C ARG A 235 17.98 -8.66 29.34
N TYR A 236 17.08 -8.37 30.28
CA TYR A 236 17.23 -8.83 31.66
C TYR A 236 17.05 -10.36 31.78
N PRO A 237 17.87 -11.05 32.59
CA PRO A 237 17.76 -12.49 32.77
C PRO A 237 16.36 -12.89 33.27
N GLY A 238 15.71 -13.82 32.57
CA GLY A 238 14.35 -14.29 32.92
C GLY A 238 13.21 -13.39 32.45
N ALA A 239 13.48 -12.27 31.78
CA ALA A 239 12.45 -11.46 31.16
C ALA A 239 11.78 -12.22 30.00
N ARG A 240 10.44 -12.26 30.01
CA ARG A 240 9.63 -12.89 28.97
C ARG A 240 8.42 -12.03 28.66
N ILE A 241 7.97 -12.07 27.40
CA ILE A 241 6.74 -11.41 26.99
C ILE A 241 5.57 -12.24 27.53
N VAL A 242 4.84 -11.69 28.50
CA VAL A 242 3.65 -12.34 29.08
C VAL A 242 2.40 -12.07 28.23
N PHE A 243 2.35 -10.91 27.57
CA PHE A 243 1.23 -10.49 26.74
C PHE A 243 1.69 -9.51 25.67
N SER A 244 1.24 -9.69 24.43
CA SER A 244 1.41 -8.73 23.33
C SER A 244 0.14 -8.70 22.47
N ARG A 245 -0.36 -7.49 22.19
CA ARG A 245 -1.50 -7.29 21.30
C ARG A 245 -1.38 -5.95 20.59
N TRP A 246 -1.75 -5.93 19.31
CA TRP A 246 -1.85 -4.69 18.54
C TRP A 246 -3.10 -3.91 18.94
N ASN A 247 -2.95 -2.59 19.06
CA ASN A 247 -4.05 -1.65 19.19
C ASN A 247 -4.07 -0.68 18.01
N ALA A 248 -5.27 -0.24 17.64
CA ALA A 248 -5.46 0.81 16.65
C ALA A 248 -4.83 2.12 17.09
#